data_AF-A0A2N9NR51-F1
#
_entry.id   AF-A0A2N9NR51-F1
#
_cell.length_a   1.000
_cell.length_b   1.000
_cell.length_c   1.000
_cell.angle_alpha   90.00
_cell.angle_beta   90.00
_cell.angle_gamma   90.00
#
_symmetry.space_group_name_H-M   'P 1'
#
loop_
_entity.id
_entity.type
_entity.pdbx_description
1 polymer ?
#
loop_
_entity_poly.entity_id
_entity_poly.type
_entity_poly.pdbx_seq_one_letter_code
_entity_poly.pdbx_strand_id
1 'polypeptide(L)'
;MPTANQPGRLRFSSLFCRVAGALGLAVGLFLGGDLLIHPLAGHSRDQLIECYNNQQSIVVAFKLWASEHSNHLPFNVSSNAGGTKELCRIGQGGSDWNEAAHFRAISNELASPSFLVCPNDHNRKPAADFQQFRQANISYLLRSGANVDLGRASEVLLVCPIDGNVLYCNGNGQFAIEAKGVPRPPLSCLWQRNESFRRAATQILILLFAAGLLIALGFALRRGGAAASTSIQEVFCRPASFFTRSH
;
A
#
# COMPACT_ATOMS: atom_id res chain seq x y z
N MET A 1 45.78 37.32 -33.67
CA MET A 1 44.79 36.93 -32.64
C MET A 1 43.44 36.72 -33.33
N PRO A 2 42.91 35.49 -33.40
CA PRO A 2 41.49 35.26 -33.61
C PRO A 2 40.85 34.75 -32.30
N THR A 3 39.76 35.39 -31.91
CA THR A 3 38.87 34.97 -30.82
C THR A 3 38.03 33.80 -31.30
N ALA A 4 38.35 32.59 -30.83
CA ALA A 4 37.55 31.40 -31.09
C ALA A 4 36.28 31.43 -30.22
N ASN A 5 35.19 31.84 -30.84
CA ASN A 5 33.84 31.71 -30.32
C ASN A 5 33.48 30.21 -30.24
N GLN A 6 33.23 29.66 -29.04
CA GLN A 6 32.69 28.31 -28.85
C GLN A 6 31.19 28.38 -28.50
N PRO A 7 30.27 28.25 -29.48
CA PRO A 7 28.83 28.41 -29.25
C PRO A 7 28.09 27.18 -28.69
N GLY A 8 28.77 26.05 -28.43
CA GLY A 8 28.09 24.75 -28.19
C GLY A 8 27.92 24.31 -26.73
N ARG A 9 28.90 24.56 -25.84
CA ARG A 9 28.91 23.97 -24.48
C ARG A 9 27.93 24.61 -23.49
N LEU A 10 27.65 25.91 -23.63
CA LEU A 10 26.82 26.67 -22.69
C LEU A 10 25.32 26.39 -22.82
N ARG A 11 24.81 26.12 -24.03
CA ARG A 11 23.37 25.87 -24.26
C ARG A 11 22.90 24.55 -23.65
N PHE A 12 23.72 23.51 -23.69
CA PHE A 12 23.37 22.18 -23.16
C PHE A 12 23.28 22.15 -21.63
N SER A 13 24.18 22.85 -20.93
CA SER A 13 24.11 23.00 -19.47
C SER A 13 22.84 23.76 -19.03
N SER A 14 22.45 24.79 -19.79
CA SER A 14 21.23 25.57 -19.49
C SER A 14 19.93 24.77 -19.67
N LEU A 15 19.88 23.91 -20.70
CA LEU A 15 18.69 23.07 -20.97
C LEU A 15 18.55 21.97 -19.91
N PHE A 16 19.67 21.39 -19.49
CA PHE A 16 19.71 20.38 -18.42
C PHE A 16 19.20 20.93 -17.08
N CYS A 17 19.72 22.08 -16.64
CA CYS A 17 19.23 22.73 -15.41
C CYS A 17 17.73 23.06 -15.48
N ARG A 18 17.23 23.47 -16.65
CA ARG A 18 15.82 23.77 -16.85
C ARG A 18 14.94 22.52 -16.79
N VAL A 19 15.34 21.43 -17.44
CA VAL A 19 14.57 20.17 -17.46
C VAL A 19 14.61 19.48 -16.09
N ALA A 20 15.79 19.37 -15.46
CA ALA A 20 15.92 18.77 -14.14
C ALA A 20 15.18 19.59 -13.07
N GLY A 21 15.28 20.92 -13.14
CA GLY A 21 14.53 21.82 -12.25
C GLY A 21 13.01 21.71 -12.46
N ALA A 22 12.54 21.68 -13.70
CA ALA A 22 11.12 21.52 -14.01
C ALA A 22 10.56 20.16 -13.55
N LEU A 23 11.31 19.07 -13.74
CA LEU A 23 10.91 17.74 -13.29
C LEU A 23 10.86 17.67 -11.75
N GLY A 24 11.87 18.23 -11.08
CA GLY A 24 11.90 18.30 -9.62
C GLY A 24 10.75 19.12 -9.04
N LEU A 25 10.42 20.25 -9.65
CA LEU A 25 9.25 21.06 -9.28
C LEU A 25 7.93 20.33 -9.51
N ALA A 26 7.75 19.68 -10.66
CA ALA A 26 6.55 18.92 -10.96
C ALA A 26 6.33 17.78 -9.95
N VAL A 27 7.41 17.06 -9.61
CA VAL A 27 7.38 16.00 -8.59
C VAL A 27 7.08 16.58 -7.21
N GLY A 28 7.75 17.66 -6.80
CA GLY A 28 7.54 18.29 -5.50
C GLY A 28 6.12 18.83 -5.33
N LEU A 29 5.55 19.43 -6.37
CA LEU A 29 4.16 19.91 -6.37
C LEU A 29 3.15 18.75 -6.30
N PHE A 30 3.40 17.65 -7.00
CA PHE A 30 2.55 16.47 -6.94
C PHE A 30 2.56 15.83 -5.54
N LEU A 31 3.75 15.65 -4.95
CA LEU A 31 3.89 15.12 -3.59
C LEU A 31 3.35 16.05 -2.51
N GLY A 32 3.63 17.35 -2.64
CA GLY A 32 3.11 18.36 -1.71
C GLY A 32 1.59 18.43 -1.78
N GLY A 33 1.01 18.37 -2.97
CA GLY A 33 -0.43 18.28 -3.16
C GLY A 33 -1.03 17.04 -2.50
N ASP A 34 -0.41 15.87 -2.69
CA ASP A 34 -0.93 14.64 -2.07
C ASP A 34 -0.83 14.64 -0.55
N LEU A 35 0.27 15.15 0.03
CA LEU A 35 0.42 15.28 1.49
C LEU A 35 -0.60 16.25 2.09
N LEU A 36 -0.97 17.30 1.34
CA LEU A 36 -2.00 18.26 1.75
C LEU A 36 -3.42 17.68 1.65
N ILE A 37 -3.67 16.81 0.68
CA ILE A 37 -4.98 16.15 0.48
C ILE A 37 -5.14 14.93 1.40
N HIS A 38 -4.05 14.20 1.66
CA HIS A 38 -4.00 12.99 2.45
C HIS A 38 -2.93 13.11 3.54
N PRO A 39 -3.15 13.93 4.59
CA PRO A 39 -2.24 13.97 5.73
C PRO A 39 -2.13 12.57 6.34
N LEU A 40 -0.97 12.26 6.94
CA LEU A 40 -0.84 11.12 7.85
C LEU A 40 -1.74 11.38 9.05
N ALA A 41 -3.03 11.09 8.90
CA ALA A 41 -4.04 11.33 9.91
C ALA A 41 -3.74 10.41 11.11
N GLY A 42 -3.40 11.03 12.24
CA GLY A 42 -3.47 10.34 13.52
C GLY A 42 -4.94 10.23 13.92
N HIS A 43 -5.40 9.01 14.20
CA HIS A 43 -6.77 8.80 14.65
C HIS A 43 -6.94 9.23 16.10
N SER A 44 -8.08 9.83 16.44
CA SER A 44 -8.38 10.22 17.81
C SER A 44 -8.58 8.98 18.70
N ARG A 45 -8.38 9.13 20.02
CA ARG A 45 -8.61 8.04 20.97
C ARG A 45 -10.04 7.51 20.89
N ASP A 46 -11.01 8.39 20.69
CA ASP A 46 -12.43 8.02 20.61
C ASP A 46 -12.71 7.19 19.37
N GLN A 47 -12.14 7.56 18.22
CA GLN A 47 -12.25 6.78 16.99
C GLN A 47 -11.62 5.37 17.13
N LEU A 48 -10.47 5.27 17.81
CA LEU A 48 -9.82 4.00 18.08
C LEU A 48 -10.67 3.09 18.99
N ILE A 49 -11.30 3.68 20.02
CA ILE A 49 -12.22 2.98 20.92
C ILE A 49 -13.47 2.52 20.15
N GLU A 50 -14.05 3.38 19.32
CA GLU A 50 -15.20 3.04 18.49
C GLU A 50 -14.88 1.91 17.51
N CYS A 51 -13.72 1.96 16.85
CA CYS A 51 -13.27 0.87 15.99
C CYS A 51 -13.20 -0.46 16.76
N TYR A 52 -12.65 -0.45 17.97
CA TYR A 52 -12.57 -1.65 18.81
C TYR A 52 -13.96 -2.15 19.21
N ASN A 53 -14.86 -1.26 19.62
CA ASN A 53 -16.23 -1.60 20.01
C ASN A 53 -17.03 -2.19 18.83
N ASN A 54 -16.81 -1.70 17.62
CA ASN A 54 -17.38 -2.29 16.40
C ASN A 54 -16.91 -3.74 16.23
N GLN A 55 -15.60 -3.99 16.33
CA GLN A 55 -15.06 -5.35 16.25
C GLN A 55 -15.59 -6.27 17.37
N GLN A 56 -15.74 -5.75 18.59
CA GLN A 56 -16.34 -6.51 19.70
C GLN A 56 -17.77 -6.93 19.37
N SER A 57 -18.57 -6.02 18.82
CA SER A 57 -19.95 -6.32 18.39
C SER A 57 -19.99 -7.42 17.33
N ILE A 58 -19.04 -7.42 16.38
CA ILE A 58 -18.91 -8.49 15.39
C ILE A 58 -18.56 -9.83 16.05
N VAL A 59 -17.60 -9.87 16.99
CA VAL A 59 -17.24 -11.12 17.68
C VAL A 59 -18.40 -11.67 18.49
N VAL A 60 -19.16 -10.80 19.16
CA VAL A 60 -20.37 -11.20 19.88
C VAL A 60 -21.40 -11.81 18.93
N ALA A 61 -21.64 -11.19 17.77
CA ALA A 61 -22.53 -11.74 16.75
C ALA A 61 -22.09 -13.13 16.25
N PHE A 62 -20.78 -13.33 16.02
CA PHE A 62 -20.24 -14.66 15.68
C PHE A 62 -20.49 -15.70 16.78
N LYS A 63 -20.29 -15.32 18.05
CA LYS A 63 -20.54 -16.22 19.19
C LYS A 63 -22.01 -16.56 19.35
N LEU A 64 -22.89 -15.57 19.14
CA LEU A 64 -24.34 -15.78 19.21
C LEU A 64 -24.80 -16.77 18.14
N TRP A 65 -24.34 -16.57 16.89
CA TRP A 65 -24.61 -17.50 15.80
C TRP A 65 -24.09 -18.92 16.12
N ALA A 66 -22.85 -19.01 16.63
CA ALA A 66 -22.22 -20.27 16.95
C ALA A 66 -22.94 -21.03 18.08
N SER A 67 -23.58 -20.32 19.02
CA SER A 67 -24.35 -20.92 20.11
C SER A 67 -25.47 -21.84 19.60
N GLU A 68 -26.06 -21.52 18.44
CA GLU A 68 -27.09 -22.33 17.80
C GLU A 68 -26.51 -23.44 16.89
N HIS A 69 -25.20 -23.43 16.68
CA HIS A 69 -24.48 -24.31 15.75
C HIS A 69 -23.35 -25.09 16.44
N SER A 70 -23.62 -25.63 17.63
CA SER A 70 -22.68 -26.46 18.40
C SER A 70 -21.33 -25.77 18.70
N ASN A 71 -21.36 -24.45 18.92
CA ASN A 71 -20.19 -23.60 19.16
C ASN A 71 -19.19 -23.54 17.98
N HIS A 72 -19.62 -23.90 16.77
CA HIS A 72 -18.82 -23.73 15.57
C HIS A 72 -19.13 -22.40 14.89
N LEU A 73 -18.08 -21.74 14.41
CA LEU A 73 -18.23 -20.51 13.62
C LEU A 73 -18.84 -20.82 12.24
N PRO A 74 -19.44 -19.82 11.55
CA PRO A 74 -20.09 -20.04 10.26
C PRO A 74 -19.19 -20.74 9.24
N PHE A 75 -17.89 -20.41 9.22
CA PHE A 75 -16.92 -20.98 8.31
C PHE A 75 -16.41 -22.39 8.71
N ASN A 76 -16.89 -22.93 9.83
CA ASN A 76 -16.62 -24.31 10.27
C ASN A 76 -17.81 -25.24 10.02
N VAL A 77 -18.98 -24.68 9.71
CA VAL A 77 -20.24 -25.40 9.44
C VAL A 77 -20.48 -25.48 7.93
N SER A 78 -20.93 -26.63 7.43
CA SER A 78 -21.24 -26.83 6.01
C SER A 78 -22.37 -25.92 5.55
N SER A 79 -22.29 -25.42 4.33
CA SER A 79 -23.37 -24.68 3.65
C SER A 79 -24.66 -25.48 3.53
N ASN A 80 -24.59 -26.81 3.48
CA ASN A 80 -25.77 -27.68 3.55
C ASN A 80 -26.50 -27.61 4.91
N ALA A 81 -25.80 -27.15 5.96
CA ALA A 81 -26.31 -26.97 7.31
C ALA A 81 -26.42 -25.48 7.69
N GLY A 82 -26.51 -24.58 6.70
CA GLY A 82 -26.66 -23.13 6.93
C GLY A 82 -25.36 -22.38 7.24
N GLY A 83 -24.21 -23.07 7.23
CA GLY A 83 -22.90 -22.46 7.40
C GLY A 83 -22.30 -21.91 6.09
N THR A 84 -20.99 -21.70 6.11
CA THR A 84 -20.23 -21.06 5.03
C THR A 84 -18.86 -21.70 4.79
N LYS A 85 -18.65 -22.92 5.29
CA LYS A 85 -17.36 -23.63 5.23
C LYS A 85 -16.79 -23.76 3.81
N GLU A 86 -17.64 -24.06 2.83
CA GLU A 86 -17.23 -24.21 1.43
C GLU A 86 -17.00 -22.87 0.73
N LEU A 87 -17.41 -21.76 1.35
CA LEU A 87 -17.24 -20.40 0.84
C LEU A 87 -15.93 -19.75 1.30
N CYS A 88 -15.19 -20.40 2.20
CA CYS A 88 -13.90 -19.94 2.69
C CYS A 88 -12.89 -19.79 1.54
N ARG A 89 -12.32 -18.61 1.38
CA ARG A 89 -11.26 -18.33 0.41
C ARG A 89 -10.07 -17.71 1.13
N ILE A 90 -9.32 -18.55 1.84
CA ILE A 90 -8.17 -18.14 2.66
C ILE A 90 -7.06 -17.62 1.74
N GLY A 91 -6.76 -16.34 1.88
CA GLY A 91 -5.68 -15.66 1.19
C GLY A 91 -4.33 -15.75 1.88
N GLN A 92 -3.33 -15.08 1.30
CA GLN A 92 -2.04 -14.90 1.96
C GLN A 92 -2.18 -14.10 3.26
N GLY A 93 -1.49 -14.53 4.32
CA GLY A 93 -1.68 -14.00 5.67
C GLY A 93 -2.95 -14.48 6.36
N GLY A 94 -3.74 -15.29 5.66
CA GLY A 94 -4.87 -16.06 6.19
C GLY A 94 -6.17 -15.30 6.46
N SER A 95 -6.26 -14.06 5.97
CA SER A 95 -7.53 -13.36 5.78
C SER A 95 -8.36 -14.07 4.72
N ASP A 96 -9.67 -14.16 4.91
CA ASP A 96 -10.59 -14.63 3.88
C ASP A 96 -10.77 -13.55 2.80
N TRP A 97 -10.96 -13.95 1.55
CA TRP A 97 -11.26 -13.05 0.44
C TRP A 97 -12.77 -12.94 0.18
N ASN A 98 -13.54 -13.84 0.78
CA ASN A 98 -15.00 -13.93 0.71
C ASN A 98 -15.66 -13.67 2.07
N GLU A 99 -15.10 -12.73 2.83
CA GLU A 99 -15.54 -12.36 4.18
C GLU A 99 -17.01 -11.94 4.20
N ALA A 100 -17.50 -11.34 3.11
CA ALA A 100 -18.89 -10.96 2.97
C ALA A 100 -19.86 -12.14 3.13
N ALA A 101 -19.48 -13.36 2.70
CA ALA A 101 -20.32 -14.54 2.88
C ALA A 101 -20.49 -14.89 4.38
N HIS A 102 -19.40 -14.82 5.13
CA HIS A 102 -19.41 -15.11 6.57
C HIS A 102 -20.15 -14.03 7.37
N PHE A 103 -20.01 -12.75 7.00
CA PHE A 103 -20.78 -11.68 7.65
C PHE A 103 -22.26 -11.72 7.32
N ARG A 104 -22.64 -12.16 6.11
CA ARG A 104 -24.05 -12.42 5.77
C ARG A 104 -24.64 -13.56 6.60
N ALA A 105 -23.87 -14.60 6.90
CA ALA A 105 -24.34 -15.69 7.73
C ALA A 105 -24.73 -15.24 9.16
N ILE A 106 -24.03 -14.25 9.70
CA ILE A 106 -24.31 -13.68 11.03
C ILE A 106 -25.18 -12.42 10.99
N SER A 107 -25.80 -12.08 9.85
CA SER A 107 -26.53 -10.81 9.71
C SER A 107 -27.72 -10.68 10.66
N ASN A 108 -28.30 -11.80 11.09
CA ASN A 108 -29.40 -11.80 12.07
C ASN A 108 -28.89 -11.47 13.48
N GLU A 109 -27.62 -11.79 13.76
CA GLU A 109 -26.98 -11.54 15.06
C GLU A 109 -26.30 -10.17 15.12
N LEU A 110 -26.02 -9.59 13.96
CA LEU A 110 -25.37 -8.30 13.82
C LEU A 110 -26.39 -7.22 13.47
N ALA A 111 -26.73 -6.38 14.45
CA ALA A 111 -27.82 -5.40 14.33
C ALA A 111 -27.72 -4.44 13.13
N SER A 112 -26.50 -4.17 12.63
CA SER A 112 -26.29 -3.26 11.50
C SER A 112 -25.00 -3.59 10.73
N PRO A 113 -24.99 -3.45 9.40
CA PRO A 113 -23.76 -3.54 8.61
C PRO A 113 -22.77 -2.40 8.89
N SER A 114 -23.19 -1.33 9.61
CA SER A 114 -22.29 -0.23 10.00
C SER A 114 -21.13 -0.68 10.87
N PHE A 115 -21.33 -1.73 11.68
CA PHE A 115 -20.27 -2.31 12.50
C PHE A 115 -19.13 -2.92 11.69
N LEU A 116 -19.31 -3.19 10.39
CA LEU A 116 -18.31 -3.81 9.51
C LEU A 116 -17.34 -2.80 8.88
N VAL A 117 -17.56 -1.51 9.12
CA VAL A 117 -16.72 -0.42 8.64
C VAL A 117 -16.01 0.24 9.82
N CYS A 118 -14.71 0.43 9.67
CA CYS A 118 -13.90 1.15 10.65
C CYS A 118 -14.24 2.64 10.56
N PRO A 119 -14.45 3.36 11.68
CA PRO A 119 -14.71 4.80 11.69
C PRO A 119 -13.64 5.63 10.98
N ASN A 120 -12.40 5.12 10.96
CA ASN A 120 -11.24 5.73 10.31
C ASN A 120 -11.06 5.31 8.84
N ASP A 121 -11.96 4.47 8.30
CA ASP A 121 -11.93 4.09 6.89
C ASP A 121 -12.70 5.10 6.03
N HIS A 122 -12.03 6.16 5.60
CA HIS A 122 -12.63 7.17 4.73
C HIS A 122 -12.93 6.67 3.30
N ASN A 123 -12.43 5.51 2.92
CA ASN A 123 -12.59 4.97 1.56
C ASN A 123 -13.79 4.02 1.45
N ARG A 124 -14.28 3.49 2.57
CA ARG A 124 -15.41 2.57 2.60
C ARG A 124 -16.63 3.22 3.24
N LYS A 125 -17.80 2.83 2.76
CA LYS A 125 -19.07 3.25 3.33
C LYS A 125 -19.84 2.02 3.79
N PRO A 126 -20.55 2.11 4.92
CA PRO A 126 -21.43 1.03 5.34
C PRO A 126 -22.54 0.83 4.30
N ALA A 127 -22.98 -0.41 4.15
CA ALA A 127 -24.16 -0.70 3.34
C ALA A 127 -25.42 -0.19 4.05
N ALA A 128 -26.49 0.10 3.31
CA ALA A 128 -27.78 0.46 3.91
C ALA A 128 -28.40 -0.71 4.69
N ASP A 129 -28.18 -1.93 4.19
CA ASP A 129 -28.68 -3.18 4.76
C ASP A 129 -27.81 -4.37 4.30
N PHE A 130 -28.09 -5.56 4.83
CA PHE A 130 -27.39 -6.80 4.45
C PHE A 130 -27.78 -7.35 3.06
N GLN A 131 -28.86 -6.88 2.44
CA GLN A 131 -29.24 -7.26 1.07
C GLN A 131 -28.26 -6.63 0.06
N GLN A 132 -27.93 -5.36 0.26
CA GLN A 132 -26.99 -4.59 -0.58
C GLN A 132 -25.53 -4.72 -0.13
N PHE A 133 -25.26 -5.34 1.02
CA PHE A 133 -23.93 -5.49 1.59
C PHE A 133 -22.97 -6.29 0.70
N ARG A 134 -21.80 -5.72 0.38
CA ARG A 134 -20.77 -6.35 -0.46
C ARG A 134 -19.41 -6.29 0.22
N GLN A 135 -18.43 -6.98 -0.37
CA GLN A 135 -17.03 -6.94 0.08
C GLN A 135 -16.46 -5.51 0.18
N ALA A 136 -16.97 -4.58 -0.64
CA ALA A 136 -16.57 -3.17 -0.62
C ALA A 136 -17.00 -2.43 0.67
N ASN A 137 -17.96 -2.97 1.42
CA ASN A 137 -18.50 -2.40 2.65
C ASN A 137 -17.84 -2.98 3.92
N ILE A 138 -16.62 -3.53 3.80
CA ILE A 138 -15.91 -4.21 4.89
C ILE A 138 -14.52 -3.64 5.06
N SER A 139 -14.26 -3.00 6.20
CA SER A 139 -12.93 -2.50 6.56
C SER A 139 -12.07 -3.57 7.23
N TYR A 140 -12.69 -4.43 8.03
CA TYR A 140 -11.99 -5.44 8.82
C TYR A 140 -11.58 -6.64 7.98
N LEU A 141 -10.45 -7.24 8.35
CA LEU A 141 -9.95 -8.49 7.81
C LEU A 141 -10.42 -9.62 8.72
N LEU A 142 -11.21 -10.54 8.18
CA LEU A 142 -11.70 -11.71 8.87
C LEU A 142 -10.78 -12.90 8.56
N ARG A 143 -10.37 -13.60 9.61
CA ARG A 143 -9.64 -14.86 9.51
C ARG A 143 -10.63 -16.01 9.58
N SER A 144 -10.51 -16.94 8.65
CA SER A 144 -11.39 -18.10 8.52
C SER A 144 -10.59 -19.40 8.38
N GLY A 145 -11.31 -20.52 8.38
CA GLY A 145 -10.79 -21.87 8.19
C GLY A 145 -10.91 -22.72 9.44
N ALA A 146 -10.72 -24.03 9.28
CA ALA A 146 -10.96 -25.02 10.34
C ALA A 146 -10.09 -24.84 11.60
N ASN A 147 -9.02 -24.06 11.52
CA ASN A 147 -8.17 -23.77 12.67
C ASN A 147 -8.70 -22.61 13.53
N VAL A 148 -9.49 -21.72 12.95
CA VAL A 148 -10.11 -20.59 13.65
C VAL A 148 -11.43 -21.11 14.21
N ASP A 149 -11.52 -21.25 15.53
CA ASP A 149 -12.70 -21.84 16.18
C ASP A 149 -12.82 -21.31 17.61
N LEU A 150 -14.03 -21.32 18.17
CA LEU A 150 -14.25 -20.87 19.55
C LEU A 150 -13.52 -21.75 20.58
N GLY A 151 -13.28 -23.03 20.27
CA GLY A 151 -12.45 -23.91 21.10
C GLY A 151 -10.97 -23.51 21.14
N ARG A 152 -10.50 -22.74 20.15
CA ARG A 152 -9.15 -22.14 20.12
C ARG A 152 -9.22 -20.64 20.40
N ALA A 153 -9.56 -20.33 21.64
CA ALA A 153 -9.78 -18.98 22.19
C ALA A 153 -8.77 -17.90 21.73
N SER A 154 -7.48 -18.24 21.61
CA SER A 154 -6.40 -17.31 21.26
C SER A 154 -6.11 -17.18 19.76
N GLU A 155 -6.91 -17.80 18.90
CA GLU A 155 -6.78 -17.62 17.44
C GLU A 155 -7.34 -16.27 17.00
N VAL A 156 -6.61 -15.61 16.10
CA VAL A 156 -7.01 -14.31 15.56
C VAL A 156 -8.26 -14.49 14.70
N LEU A 157 -9.31 -13.73 15.02
CA LEU A 157 -10.57 -13.72 14.27
C LEU A 157 -10.68 -12.48 13.38
N LEU A 158 -10.39 -11.29 13.93
CA LEU A 158 -10.53 -10.02 13.22
C LEU A 158 -9.28 -9.15 13.36
N VAL A 159 -8.91 -8.50 12.27
CA VAL A 159 -7.82 -7.51 12.23
C VAL A 159 -8.32 -6.24 11.58
N CYS A 160 -8.08 -5.08 12.20
CA CYS A 160 -8.27 -3.79 11.56
C CYS A 160 -6.96 -3.36 10.88
N PRO A 161 -6.90 -3.25 9.54
CA PRO A 161 -5.67 -2.84 8.85
C PRO A 161 -5.39 -1.33 8.94
N ILE A 162 -6.34 -0.55 9.46
CA ILE A 162 -6.28 0.91 9.55
C ILE A 162 -5.76 1.31 10.93
N ASP A 163 -6.42 0.82 11.98
CA ASP A 163 -6.02 1.10 13.37
C ASP A 163 -5.03 0.08 13.92
N GLY A 164 -4.95 -1.12 13.36
CA GLY A 164 -4.05 -2.18 13.83
C GLY A 164 -4.61 -3.02 14.99
N ASN A 165 -5.87 -2.78 15.40
CA ASN A 165 -6.55 -3.59 16.41
C ASN A 165 -6.68 -5.05 15.97
N VAL A 166 -6.44 -5.97 16.90
CA VAL A 166 -6.61 -7.42 16.67
C VAL A 166 -7.51 -8.01 17.73
N LEU A 167 -8.53 -8.76 17.30
CA LEU A 167 -9.43 -9.49 18.17
C LEU A 167 -9.30 -11.00 17.94
N TYR A 168 -9.32 -11.73 19.04
CA TYR A 168 -9.24 -13.19 19.08
C TYR A 168 -10.65 -13.80 19.22
N CYS A 169 -10.75 -15.10 18.99
CA CYS A 169 -12.02 -15.85 19.07
C CYS A 169 -12.69 -15.75 20.46
N ASN A 170 -11.90 -15.61 21.53
CA ASN A 170 -12.44 -15.40 22.88
C ASN A 170 -13.00 -13.99 23.12
N GLY A 171 -12.85 -13.05 22.19
CA GLY A 171 -13.27 -11.65 22.35
C GLY A 171 -12.27 -10.77 23.08
N ASN A 172 -11.16 -11.32 23.60
CA ASN A 172 -10.04 -10.47 23.99
C ASN A 172 -9.44 -9.85 22.72
N GLY A 173 -8.90 -8.64 22.87
CA GLY A 173 -8.21 -7.98 21.77
C GLY A 173 -7.07 -7.14 22.28
N GLN A 174 -6.18 -6.79 21.35
CA GLN A 174 -5.12 -5.82 21.59
C GLN A 174 -5.49 -4.52 20.88
N PHE A 175 -5.48 -3.42 21.62
CA PHE A 175 -5.67 -2.09 21.08
C PHE A 175 -4.44 -1.62 20.33
N ALA A 176 -4.64 -0.82 19.28
CA ALA A 176 -3.64 -0.14 18.48
C ALA A 176 -2.55 0.54 19.32
N ILE A 177 -2.96 1.17 20.41
CA ILE A 177 -2.09 1.92 21.33
C ILE A 177 -1.14 1.02 22.15
N GLU A 178 -1.41 -0.28 22.24
CA GLU A 178 -0.63 -1.26 23.02
C GLU A 178 -0.11 -2.44 22.18
N ALA A 179 -0.48 -2.54 20.91
CA ALA A 179 -0.14 -3.65 20.01
C ALA A 179 1.36 -3.68 19.62
N LYS A 180 2.23 -4.04 20.56
CA LYS A 180 3.61 -4.46 20.28
C LYS A 180 3.63 -5.95 19.95
N GLY A 181 4.19 -6.32 18.79
CA GLY A 181 4.41 -7.73 18.42
C GLY A 181 3.28 -8.40 17.61
N VAL A 182 2.22 -7.67 17.28
CA VAL A 182 1.19 -8.17 16.36
C VAL A 182 1.76 -8.20 14.94
N PRO A 183 1.71 -9.35 14.23
CA PRO A 183 2.14 -9.41 12.85
C PRO A 183 1.23 -8.51 12.00
N ARG A 184 1.82 -7.47 11.40
CA ARG A 184 1.11 -6.68 10.39
C ARG A 184 0.67 -7.61 9.27
N PRO A 185 -0.51 -7.38 8.66
CA PRO A 185 -0.89 -8.12 7.47
C PRO A 185 0.22 -8.00 6.41
N PRO A 186 0.47 -9.06 5.62
CA PRO A 186 1.53 -9.04 4.61
C PRO A 186 1.31 -7.87 3.65
N LEU A 187 2.41 -7.31 3.12
CA LEU A 187 2.34 -6.15 2.23
C LEU A 187 1.43 -6.38 1.02
N SER A 188 1.31 -7.63 0.54
CA SER A 188 0.37 -8.02 -0.52
C SER A 188 -1.09 -7.77 -0.13
N CYS A 189 -1.48 -8.08 1.11
CA CYS A 189 -2.82 -7.82 1.63
C CYS A 189 -3.06 -6.31 1.80
N LEU A 190 -2.08 -5.57 2.35
CA LEU A 190 -2.17 -4.11 2.48
C LEU A 190 -2.28 -3.43 1.11
N TRP A 191 -1.48 -3.85 0.13
CA TRP A 191 -1.54 -3.34 -1.24
C TRP A 191 -2.91 -3.54 -1.88
N GLN A 192 -3.55 -4.68 -1.63
CA GLN A 192 -4.82 -5.01 -2.25
C GLN A 192 -6.01 -4.36 -1.54
N ARG A 193 -6.01 -4.29 -0.21
CA ARG A 193 -7.16 -3.88 0.61
C ARG A 193 -7.08 -2.45 1.15
N ASN A 194 -5.89 -1.84 1.21
CA ASN A 194 -5.70 -0.49 1.72
C ASN A 194 -5.31 0.42 0.55
N GLU A 195 -6.28 1.19 0.04
CA GLU A 195 -6.06 2.09 -1.09
C GLU A 195 -5.03 3.18 -0.78
N SER A 196 -5.04 3.73 0.44
CA SER A 196 -4.06 4.73 0.87
C SER A 196 -2.64 4.17 0.83
N PHE A 197 -2.46 2.93 1.32
CA PHE A 197 -1.18 2.23 1.24
C PHE A 197 -0.75 1.99 -0.21
N ARG A 198 -1.68 1.54 -1.08
CA ARG A 198 -1.41 1.32 -2.50
C ARG A 198 -0.99 2.61 -3.19
N ARG A 199 -1.71 3.72 -2.95
CA ARG A 199 -1.39 5.04 -3.52
C ARG A 199 -0.01 5.51 -3.07
N ALA A 200 0.26 5.49 -1.76
CA ALA A 200 1.56 5.89 -1.22
C ALA A 200 2.71 5.05 -1.81
N ALA A 201 2.53 3.73 -1.90
CA ALA A 201 3.56 2.86 -2.44
C ALA A 201 3.75 3.04 -3.95
N THR A 202 2.68 3.28 -4.73
CA THR A 202 2.79 3.65 -6.15
C THR A 202 3.53 4.98 -6.34
N GLN A 203 3.30 5.97 -5.46
CA GLN A 203 4.01 7.24 -5.53
C GLN A 203 5.50 7.08 -5.23
N ILE A 204 5.87 6.34 -4.19
CA ILE A 204 7.28 6.07 -3.87
C ILE A 204 7.99 5.43 -5.07
N LEU A 205 7.34 4.47 -5.74
CA LEU A 205 7.90 3.84 -6.93
C LEU A 205 8.10 4.82 -8.09
N ILE A 206 7.14 5.72 -8.32
CA ILE A 206 7.24 6.78 -9.33
C ILE A 206 8.43 7.70 -9.01
N LEU A 207 8.64 8.06 -7.74
CA LEU A 207 9.77 8.89 -7.32
C LEU A 207 11.12 8.21 -7.55
N LEU A 208 11.24 6.94 -7.16
CA LEU A 208 12.47 6.18 -7.35
C LEU A 208 12.79 6.03 -8.85
N PHE A 209 11.78 5.80 -9.68
CA PHE A 209 11.95 5.73 -11.13
C PHE A 209 12.39 7.08 -11.72
N ALA A 210 11.75 8.18 -11.33
CA ALA A 210 12.10 9.53 -11.79
C ALA A 210 13.53 9.92 -11.37
N ALA A 211 13.92 9.62 -10.13
CA ALA A 211 15.28 9.84 -9.64
C ALA A 211 16.31 9.00 -10.41
N GLY A 212 16.00 7.73 -10.66
CA GLY A 212 16.85 6.84 -11.46
C GLY A 212 17.05 7.34 -12.89
N LEU A 213 15.98 7.83 -13.53
CA LEU A 213 16.04 8.41 -14.88
C LEU A 213 16.95 9.65 -14.92
N LEU A 214 16.83 10.55 -13.94
CA LEU A 214 17.67 11.74 -13.82
C LEU A 214 19.15 11.39 -13.65
N ILE A 215 19.45 10.40 -12.80
CA ILE A 215 20.82 9.94 -12.57
C ILE A 215 21.40 9.29 -13.84
N ALA A 216 20.63 8.42 -14.50
CA ALA A 216 21.06 7.76 -15.74
C ALA A 216 21.32 8.76 -16.88
N LEU A 217 20.45 9.77 -17.03
CA LEU A 217 20.66 10.88 -17.97
C LEU A 217 21.94 11.64 -17.65
N GLY A 218 22.22 11.93 -16.37
CA GLY A 218 23.48 12.55 -15.94
C GLY A 218 24.71 11.73 -16.33
N PHE A 219 24.68 10.41 -16.12
CA PHE A 219 25.79 9.52 -16.50
C PHE A 219 25.98 9.37 -18.01
N ALA A 220 24.88 9.26 -18.78
CA ALA A 220 24.93 9.16 -20.24
C ALA A 220 25.58 10.39 -20.86
N LEU A 221 25.25 11.59 -20.35
CA LEU A 221 25.84 12.85 -20.80
C LEU A 221 27.31 12.96 -20.41
N ARG A 222 27.73 12.46 -19.23
CA ARG A 222 29.14 12.42 -18.83
C ARG A 222 29.99 11.52 -19.74
N ARG A 223 29.43 10.37 -20.18
CA ARG A 223 30.09 9.46 -21.13
C ARG A 223 30.14 10.03 -22.55
N GLY A 224 29.06 10.68 -23.02
CA GLY A 224 29.04 11.38 -24.32
C GLY A 224 30.03 12.55 -24.38
N GLY A 225 30.22 13.27 -23.28
CA GLY A 225 31.25 14.31 -23.16
C GLY A 225 32.69 13.78 -23.18
N ALA A 226 32.92 12.55 -22.69
CA ALA A 226 34.22 11.90 -22.76
C ALA A 226 34.56 11.40 -24.18
N ALA A 227 33.58 10.85 -24.91
CA ALA A 227 33.76 10.41 -26.30
C ALA A 227 34.00 11.57 -27.29
N ALA A 228 33.44 12.75 -27.03
CA ALA A 228 33.69 13.94 -27.84
C ALA A 228 35.10 14.55 -27.61
N SER A 229 35.75 14.24 -26.47
CA SER A 229 37.09 14.75 -26.16
C SER A 229 38.20 13.95 -26.86
N THR A 230 38.00 12.65 -27.10
CA THR A 230 38.99 11.80 -27.77
C THR A 230 39.03 12.01 -29.29
N SER A 231 37.92 12.42 -29.91
CA SER A 231 37.87 12.74 -31.34
C SER A 231 38.67 14.00 -31.73
N ILE A 232 38.86 14.95 -30.81
CA ILE A 232 39.59 16.19 -31.08
C ILE A 232 41.11 15.98 -30.97
N GLN A 233 41.57 14.97 -30.24
CA GLN A 233 43.01 14.71 -30.07
C GLN A 233 43.66 14.00 -31.27
N GLU A 234 42.91 13.25 -32.08
CA GLU A 234 43.47 12.60 -33.29
C GLU A 234 43.63 13.53 -34.50
N VAL A 235 42.95 14.68 -34.54
CA VAL A 235 43.09 15.63 -35.65
C VAL A 235 44.33 16.54 -35.50
N PHE A 236 44.88 16.68 -34.29
CA PHE A 236 45.96 17.64 -33.99
C PHE A 236 47.37 17.06 -33.89
N CYS A 237 47.57 15.76 -34.09
CA CYS A 237 48.89 15.12 -34.07
C CYS A 237 49.25 14.49 -35.43
N ARG A 238 49.42 15.31 -36.47
CA ARG A 238 50.30 14.94 -37.60
C ARG A 238 51.65 15.65 -37.43
N PRO A 239 52.78 14.95 -37.22
CA PRO A 239 54.08 15.59 -37.13
C PRO A 239 54.50 16.11 -38.52
N ALA A 240 54.87 17.39 -38.59
CA ALA A 240 55.47 17.99 -39.77
C ALA A 240 56.90 17.47 -39.94
N SER A 241 57.17 16.77 -41.04
CA SER A 241 58.50 16.33 -41.44
C SER A 241 59.37 17.53 -41.79
N PHE A 242 60.45 17.71 -41.03
CA PHE A 242 61.56 18.64 -41.26
C PHE A 242 62.29 18.27 -42.57
N PHE A 243 62.47 19.23 -43.48
CA PHE A 243 63.37 19.11 -44.63
C PHE A 243 64.43 20.23 -44.52
N THR A 244 65.65 19.88 -44.09
CA THR A 244 66.83 20.73 -44.19
C THR A 244 67.52 20.46 -45.52
N ARG A 245 67.79 21.49 -46.32
CA ARG A 245 68.72 21.40 -47.46
C ARG A 245 69.74 22.52 -47.34
N SER A 246 71.00 22.10 -47.24
CA SER A 246 72.21 22.91 -47.28
C SER A 246 72.43 23.55 -48.65
N HIS A 247 72.91 24.80 -48.66
CA HIS A 247 74.16 25.22 -49.30
C HIS A 247 74.55 26.61 -48.79
#